data_AF-A0AAV5W671-F1
#
_entry.id   AF-A0AAV5W671-F1
#
_cell.length_a   1.000
_cell.length_b   1.000
_cell.length_c   1.000
_cell.angle_alpha   90.00
_cell.angle_beta   90.00
_cell.angle_gamma   90.00
#
_symmetry.space_group_name_H-M   'P 1'
#
loop_
_entity.id
_entity.type
_entity.pdbx_description
1 polymer ?
#
loop_
_entity_poly.entity_id
_entity_poly.type
_entity_poly.pdbx_seq_one_letter_code
_entity_poly.pdbx_strand_id
1 'polypeptide(L)'
;KGLRSTTIALLLLTVLQKSECRVQFSKASIYDEFDFKGENRVAIPECSNVARCAIFVSISKEAKYKEIYDKIQMSPAVARTWNYTLNQFAALRNAATKEIDPYFIVDGADNPSSETWIYNDNVDKVAAPLVLYAVDLSKDDFTPSVFDAADVLPGVSRGEIVTVISADPFTMIVDVDTSTVATVYMTGFDNAVVKGVSPDQCRSVLQNTVGENLSIQINGPIASIVFSDTQG
;
A
#
# COMPACT_ATOMS: atom_id res chain seq x y z
N LYS A 1 19.11 -29.62 -56.62
CA LYS A 1 20.23 -28.96 -55.90
C LYS A 1 19.83 -27.50 -55.68
N GLY A 2 19.55 -26.94 -54.51
CA GLY A 2 19.40 -27.40 -53.12
C GLY A 2 18.58 -26.31 -52.41
N LEU A 3 17.60 -26.72 -51.61
CA LEU A 3 16.62 -25.83 -50.98
C LEU A 3 17.29 -25.06 -49.81
N ARG A 4 17.32 -23.72 -49.87
CA ARG A 4 17.75 -22.82 -48.79
C ARG A 4 16.52 -22.09 -48.24
N SER A 5 16.10 -22.45 -47.03
CA SER A 5 15.14 -21.80 -46.12
C SER A 5 14.81 -22.90 -45.10
N THR A 6 14.78 -22.73 -43.78
CA THR A 6 14.20 -21.65 -43.00
C THR A 6 14.73 -21.86 -41.57
N THR A 7 15.70 -21.07 -41.11
CA THR A 7 16.23 -21.20 -39.74
C THR A 7 16.34 -19.83 -39.07
N ILE A 8 15.33 -18.98 -39.20
CA ILE A 8 15.26 -17.68 -38.52
C ILE A 8 13.79 -17.36 -38.24
N ALA A 9 13.13 -18.08 -37.32
CA ALA A 9 11.78 -17.73 -36.87
C ALA A 9 11.40 -18.42 -35.55
N LEU A 10 12.30 -18.52 -34.56
CA LEU A 10 11.90 -19.00 -33.21
C LEU A 10 12.88 -18.57 -32.11
N LEU A 11 13.34 -17.31 -32.15
CA LEU A 11 14.19 -16.74 -31.09
C LEU A 11 13.67 -15.38 -30.59
N LEU A 12 12.40 -15.06 -30.88
CA LEU A 12 11.81 -13.75 -30.65
C LEU A 12 10.62 -13.74 -29.66
N LEU A 13 10.43 -14.79 -28.85
CA LEU A 13 9.18 -14.95 -28.08
C LEU A 13 9.30 -15.33 -26.60
N THR A 14 10.41 -15.02 -25.93
CA THR A 14 10.48 -15.17 -24.46
C THR A 14 11.31 -14.09 -23.79
N VAL A 15 11.18 -12.83 -24.22
CA VAL A 15 11.33 -11.75 -23.25
C VAL A 15 9.98 -11.68 -22.54
N LEU A 16 9.73 -12.63 -21.63
CA LEU A 16 8.71 -12.45 -20.61
C LEU A 16 9.16 -11.23 -19.82
N GLN A 17 8.68 -10.06 -20.20
CA GLN A 17 8.67 -8.91 -19.31
C GLN A 17 7.85 -9.38 -18.11
N LYS A 18 8.52 -9.68 -17.00
CA LYS A 18 7.85 -9.77 -15.70
C LYS A 18 7.20 -8.41 -15.53
N SER A 19 5.88 -8.36 -15.75
CA SER A 19 5.12 -7.15 -15.48
C SER A 19 5.14 -6.97 -13.98
N GLU A 20 5.85 -5.96 -13.52
CA GLU A 20 5.72 -5.47 -12.16
C GLU A 20 4.25 -5.03 -11.99
N CYS A 21 3.53 -5.65 -11.05
CA CYS A 21 2.11 -5.38 -10.82
C CYS A 21 1.89 -4.23 -9.82
N ARG A 22 2.95 -3.87 -9.09
CA ARG A 22 3.04 -2.69 -8.23
C ARG A 22 2.49 -1.43 -8.87
N VAL A 23 1.67 -0.72 -8.09
CA VAL A 23 1.25 0.65 -8.41
C VAL A 23 2.27 1.60 -7.80
N GLN A 24 3.00 2.34 -8.64
CA GLN A 24 4.04 3.26 -8.21
C GLN A 24 3.58 4.72 -8.34
N PHE A 25 3.83 5.48 -7.27
CA PHE A 25 3.68 6.93 -7.16
C PHE A 25 5.03 7.60 -6.95
N SER A 26 5.08 8.93 -7.01
CA SER A 26 6.32 9.69 -6.84
C SER A 26 6.97 9.51 -5.47
N LYS A 27 6.17 9.24 -4.43
CA LYS A 27 6.63 9.09 -3.04
C LYS A 27 6.19 7.78 -2.38
N ALA A 28 5.44 6.94 -3.09
CA ALA A 28 4.86 5.76 -2.50
C ALA A 28 4.71 4.64 -3.51
N SER A 29 4.50 3.44 -3.00
CA SER A 29 4.10 2.29 -3.81
C SER A 29 3.11 1.42 -3.06
N ILE A 30 2.22 0.80 -3.83
CA ILE A 30 1.28 -0.20 -3.35
C ILE A 30 1.67 -1.54 -3.95
N TYR A 31 1.86 -2.52 -3.08
CA TYR A 31 2.16 -3.90 -3.46
C TYR A 31 1.01 -4.80 -3.03
N ASP A 32 0.73 -5.81 -3.84
CA ASP A 32 -0.30 -6.83 -3.57
C ASP A 32 0.27 -8.24 -3.65
N GLU A 33 -0.55 -9.28 -3.50
CA GLU A 33 -0.10 -10.67 -3.53
C GLU A 33 0.57 -11.09 -4.84
N PHE A 34 0.28 -10.43 -5.96
CA PHE A 34 0.85 -10.78 -7.26
C PHE A 34 2.31 -10.34 -7.36
N ASP A 35 2.70 -9.27 -6.65
CA ASP A 35 4.11 -8.86 -6.56
C ASP A 35 4.98 -9.91 -5.82
N PHE A 36 4.38 -10.71 -4.93
CA PHE A 36 5.09 -11.72 -4.13
C PHE A 36 5.03 -13.13 -4.72
N LYS A 37 4.08 -13.39 -5.63
CA LYS A 37 3.83 -14.73 -6.14
C LYS A 37 4.93 -15.16 -7.12
N GLY A 38 5.62 -16.25 -6.79
CA GLY A 38 6.74 -16.74 -7.60
C GLY A 38 8.06 -15.99 -7.39
N GLU A 39 8.06 -14.95 -6.55
CA GLU A 39 9.25 -14.16 -6.25
C GLU A 39 9.81 -14.52 -4.87
N ASN A 40 11.14 -14.66 -4.78
CA ASN A 40 11.82 -14.91 -3.50
C ASN A 40 11.87 -13.66 -2.63
N ARG A 41 11.93 -12.48 -3.27
CA ARG A 41 12.02 -11.18 -2.61
C ARG A 41 11.50 -10.08 -3.53
N VAL A 42 10.94 -9.05 -2.92
CA VAL A 42 10.42 -7.84 -3.57
C VAL A 42 11.19 -6.64 -3.03
N ALA A 43 11.69 -5.78 -3.91
CA ALA A 43 12.39 -4.56 -3.54
C ALA A 43 11.39 -3.47 -3.16
N ILE A 44 11.73 -2.68 -2.14
CA ILE A 44 10.96 -1.49 -1.74
C ILE A 44 11.82 -0.24 -1.97
N PRO A 45 11.96 0.22 -3.24
CA PRO A 45 12.82 1.34 -3.59
C PRO A 45 12.38 2.65 -2.93
N GLU A 46 11.10 2.83 -2.59
CA GLU A 46 10.59 4.02 -1.91
C GLU A 46 11.18 4.18 -0.50
N CYS A 47 11.58 3.06 0.10
CA CYS A 47 12.23 3.05 1.40
C CYS A 47 13.76 2.98 1.31
N SER A 48 14.33 3.04 0.11
CA SER A 48 15.76 2.93 -0.11
C SER A 48 16.38 4.32 -0.19
N ASN A 49 17.41 4.57 0.63
CA ASN A 49 18.11 5.87 0.68
C ASN A 49 17.23 7.06 1.13
N VAL A 50 16.21 6.80 1.94
CA VAL A 50 15.34 7.83 2.52
C VAL A 50 15.56 7.92 4.03
N ALA A 51 15.36 9.10 4.61
CA ALA A 51 15.55 9.32 6.05
C ALA A 51 14.46 8.64 6.88
N ARG A 52 13.25 8.55 6.31
CA ARG A 52 12.09 7.97 6.98
C ARG A 52 11.13 7.37 5.97
N CYS A 53 10.94 6.05 6.02
CA CYS A 53 9.90 5.37 5.26
C CYS A 53 8.87 4.75 6.21
N ALA A 54 7.58 4.91 5.91
CA ALA A 54 6.50 4.24 6.61
C ALA A 54 5.96 3.07 5.78
N ILE A 55 5.77 1.92 6.42
CA ILE A 55 5.11 0.76 5.83
C ILE A 55 3.79 0.50 6.55
N PHE A 56 2.70 0.51 5.79
CA PHE A 56 1.37 0.11 6.23
C PHE A 56 1.01 -1.24 5.63
N VAL A 57 0.37 -2.10 6.43
CA VAL A 57 0.10 -3.48 6.05
C VAL A 57 -1.35 -3.85 6.37
N SER A 58 -2.04 -4.34 5.34
CA SER A 58 -3.31 -5.08 5.47
C SER A 58 -3.14 -6.47 4.90
N ILE A 59 -3.75 -7.46 5.56
CA ILE A 59 -3.76 -8.85 5.14
C ILE A 59 -5.17 -9.40 5.33
N SER A 60 -5.56 -10.37 4.50
CA SER A 60 -6.83 -11.05 4.72
C SER A 60 -6.81 -11.80 6.06
N LYS A 61 -7.89 -11.67 6.85
CA LYS A 61 -8.00 -12.29 8.19
C LYS A 61 -8.41 -13.77 8.14
N GLU A 62 -8.53 -14.36 6.95
CA GLU A 62 -8.86 -15.78 6.81
C GLU A 62 -7.78 -16.68 7.46
N ALA A 63 -8.20 -17.54 8.39
CA ALA A 63 -7.29 -18.39 9.17
C ALA A 63 -6.37 -19.27 8.31
N LYS A 64 -6.82 -19.68 7.13
CA LYS A 64 -6.07 -20.53 6.19
C LYS A 64 -4.79 -19.87 5.65
N TYR A 65 -4.69 -18.54 5.69
CA TYR A 65 -3.54 -17.79 5.19
C TYR A 65 -2.52 -17.44 6.26
N LYS A 66 -2.82 -17.69 7.55
CA LYS A 66 -1.96 -17.30 8.66
C LYS A 66 -0.51 -17.78 8.48
N GLU A 67 -0.32 -19.05 8.13
CA GLU A 67 1.01 -19.65 7.95
C GLU A 67 1.79 -19.06 6.76
N ILE A 68 1.08 -18.56 5.74
CA ILE A 68 1.70 -17.91 4.58
C ILE A 68 2.31 -16.57 5.01
N TYR A 69 1.56 -15.77 5.76
CA TYR A 69 2.00 -14.46 6.25
C TYR A 69 3.12 -14.55 7.30
N ASP A 70 3.18 -15.62 8.09
CA ASP A 70 4.30 -15.89 9.01
C ASP A 70 5.64 -16.11 8.28
N LYS A 71 5.60 -16.44 6.98
CA LYS A 71 6.76 -16.70 6.13
C LYS A 71 7.05 -15.57 5.13
N ILE A 72 6.30 -14.47 5.17
CA ILE A 72 6.60 -13.25 4.44
C ILE A 72 7.17 -12.25 5.45
N GLN A 73 8.41 -11.80 5.22
CA GLN A 73 9.17 -11.04 6.22
C GLN A 73 9.90 -9.86 5.59
N MET A 74 9.86 -8.71 6.24
CA MET A 74 10.64 -7.55 5.82
C MET A 74 12.01 -7.58 6.47
N SER A 75 13.06 -7.32 5.70
CA SER A 75 14.41 -7.31 6.24
C SER A 75 15.39 -6.47 5.40
N PRO A 76 16.39 -5.83 6.03
CA PRO A 76 17.45 -5.15 5.30
C PRO A 76 18.28 -6.17 4.51
N ALA A 77 18.85 -5.72 3.38
CA ALA A 77 19.58 -6.59 2.45
C ALA A 77 20.78 -7.33 3.08
N VAL A 78 21.48 -6.67 4.02
CA VAL A 78 22.82 -7.10 4.45
C VAL A 78 22.80 -8.18 5.54
N ALA A 79 21.75 -8.25 6.36
CA ALA A 79 21.81 -9.07 7.57
C ALA A 79 20.56 -9.93 7.86
N ARG A 80 19.45 -9.72 7.13
CA ARG A 80 18.13 -10.28 7.44
C ARG A 80 17.82 -10.30 8.95
N THR A 81 18.25 -9.28 9.68
CA THR A 81 18.23 -9.24 11.15
C THR A 81 16.84 -8.95 11.70
N TRP A 82 15.94 -8.44 10.87
CA TRP A 82 14.56 -8.21 11.24
C TRP A 82 13.74 -9.45 10.86
N ASN A 83 13.26 -10.13 11.89
CA ASN A 83 12.32 -11.26 11.75
C ASN A 83 10.89 -10.78 12.02
N TYR A 84 10.52 -9.61 11.49
CA TYR A 84 9.12 -9.17 11.53
C TYR A 84 8.38 -9.78 10.34
N THR A 85 7.41 -10.62 10.67
CA THR A 85 6.49 -11.26 9.73
C THR A 85 5.38 -10.30 9.33
N LEU A 86 4.74 -10.56 8.20
CA LEU A 86 3.59 -9.79 7.72
C LEU A 86 2.43 -9.82 8.73
N ASN A 87 2.23 -10.94 9.43
CA ASN A 87 1.27 -11.04 10.54
C ASN A 87 1.59 -10.07 11.68
N GLN A 88 2.86 -9.92 12.05
CA GLN A 88 3.27 -8.99 13.09
C GLN A 88 3.07 -7.54 12.65
N PHE A 89 3.40 -7.19 11.38
CA PHE A 89 3.13 -5.85 10.86
C PHE A 89 1.63 -5.52 10.81
N ALA A 90 0.81 -6.46 10.34
CA ALA A 90 -0.64 -6.28 10.31
C ALA A 90 -1.29 -6.23 11.70
N ALA A 91 -0.56 -6.58 12.77
CA ALA A 91 -1.02 -6.45 14.15
C ALA A 91 -0.65 -5.10 14.80
N LEU A 92 0.21 -4.31 14.17
CA LEU A 92 0.59 -2.97 14.67
C LEU A 92 -0.60 -2.02 14.51
N ARG A 93 -1.30 -1.77 15.61
CA ARG A 93 -2.52 -0.97 15.64
C ARG A 93 -2.56 -0.14 16.91
N ASN A 94 -3.00 1.11 16.78
CA ASN A 94 -3.36 1.92 17.92
C ASN A 94 -4.51 1.24 18.67
N ALA A 95 -4.33 1.00 19.97
CA ALA A 95 -5.31 0.24 20.76
C ALA A 95 -6.68 0.92 20.85
N ALA A 96 -6.72 2.26 20.81
CA ALA A 96 -7.93 3.06 20.96
C ALA A 96 -8.65 3.31 19.62
N THR A 97 -7.90 3.69 18.58
CA THR A 97 -8.48 4.09 17.29
C THR A 97 -8.53 2.97 16.25
N LYS A 98 -7.76 1.89 16.46
CA LYS A 98 -7.48 0.84 15.46
C LYS A 98 -6.79 1.34 14.19
N GLU A 99 -6.27 2.56 14.23
CA GLU A 99 -5.36 3.07 13.21
C GLU A 99 -4.13 2.16 13.10
N ILE A 100 -3.61 1.98 11.89
CA ILE A 100 -2.39 1.23 11.65
C ILE A 100 -1.23 2.04 12.22
N ASP A 101 -0.51 1.46 13.18
CA ASP A 101 0.78 2.02 13.59
C ASP A 101 1.81 1.64 12.51
N PRO A 102 2.32 2.59 11.70
CA PRO A 102 3.24 2.25 10.63
C PRO A 102 4.53 1.67 11.20
N TYR A 103 5.09 0.70 10.49
CA TYR A 103 6.48 0.34 10.72
C TYR A 103 7.38 1.37 10.05
N PHE A 104 8.23 2.01 10.83
CA PHE A 104 9.22 2.93 10.30
C PHE A 104 10.53 2.22 10.01
N ILE A 105 10.95 2.26 8.75
CA ILE A 105 12.30 1.93 8.36
C ILE A 105 13.13 3.19 8.64
N VAL A 106 13.88 3.15 9.73
CA VAL A 106 14.77 4.22 10.21
C VAL A 106 16.25 3.91 10.00
N ASP A 107 16.56 2.78 9.35
CA ASP A 107 17.93 2.41 8.95
C ASP A 107 18.46 3.46 7.98
N GLY A 108 19.09 4.52 8.51
CA GLY A 108 19.65 5.57 7.68
C GLY A 108 19.86 6.96 8.25
N ALA A 109 19.66 7.22 9.55
CA ALA A 109 20.09 8.52 10.09
C ALA A 109 21.59 8.77 9.84
N ASP A 110 22.42 7.71 9.92
CA ASP A 110 23.88 7.79 9.71
C ASP A 110 24.43 6.92 8.55
N ASN A 111 23.70 5.89 8.08
CA ASN A 111 24.07 5.04 6.95
C ASN A 111 22.83 4.33 6.38
N PRO A 112 22.13 4.90 5.38
CA PRO A 112 20.94 4.27 4.83
C PRO A 112 21.25 2.90 4.25
N SER A 113 20.46 1.90 4.64
CA SER A 113 20.45 0.63 3.93
C SER A 113 20.18 0.93 2.45
N SER A 114 21.08 0.53 1.56
CA SER A 114 20.99 0.86 0.14
C SER A 114 19.73 0.29 -0.52
N GLU A 115 19.16 -0.78 0.05
CA GLU A 115 17.96 -1.46 -0.45
C GLU A 115 17.17 -2.17 0.66
N THR A 116 15.87 -1.88 0.75
CA THR A 116 14.92 -2.62 1.58
C THR A 116 14.27 -3.75 0.78
N TRP A 117 14.16 -4.94 1.37
CA TRP A 117 13.53 -6.09 0.74
C TRP A 117 12.45 -6.71 1.63
N ILE A 118 11.41 -7.24 0.99
CA ILE A 118 10.45 -8.15 1.62
C ILE A 118 10.67 -9.53 1.02
N TYR A 119 10.92 -10.51 1.87
CA TYR A 119 11.24 -11.88 1.49
C TYR A 119 10.00 -12.77 1.61
N ASN A 120 9.81 -13.63 0.62
CA ASN A 120 8.79 -14.66 0.65
C ASN A 120 9.47 -16.03 0.84
N ASP A 121 9.50 -16.52 2.08
CA ASP A 121 10.13 -17.79 2.43
C ASP A 121 9.15 -18.98 2.30
N ASN A 122 7.94 -18.76 1.76
CA ASN A 122 7.02 -19.85 1.45
C ASN A 122 7.61 -20.84 0.43
N VAL A 123 7.18 -22.10 0.53
CA VAL A 123 7.40 -23.10 -0.52
C VAL A 123 6.68 -22.63 -1.79
N ASP A 124 7.32 -22.81 -2.95
CA ASP A 124 6.83 -22.35 -4.26
C ASP A 124 6.53 -20.84 -4.35
N LYS A 125 6.95 -20.05 -3.35
CA LYS A 125 6.73 -18.61 -3.29
C LYS A 125 5.26 -18.24 -3.46
N VAL A 126 4.39 -19.03 -2.81
CA VAL A 126 2.98 -18.69 -2.70
C VAL A 126 2.81 -17.40 -1.88
N ALA A 127 1.79 -16.63 -2.25
CA ALA A 127 1.34 -15.45 -1.54
C ALA A 127 -0.18 -15.54 -1.37
N ALA A 128 -0.69 -14.86 -0.36
CA ALA A 128 -2.12 -14.75 -0.05
C ALA A 128 -2.52 -13.27 -0.05
N PRO A 129 -3.82 -12.93 -0.18
CA PRO A 129 -4.26 -11.55 -0.35
C PRO A 129 -3.68 -10.60 0.70
N LEU A 130 -2.92 -9.62 0.24
CA LEU A 130 -2.23 -8.66 1.08
C LEU A 130 -2.16 -7.31 0.37
N VAL A 131 -2.02 -6.25 1.15
CA VAL A 131 -1.67 -4.93 0.66
C VAL A 131 -0.56 -4.36 1.53
N LEU A 132 0.51 -3.93 0.87
CA LEU A 132 1.58 -3.15 1.48
C LEU A 132 1.58 -1.77 0.84
N TYR A 133 1.52 -0.74 1.67
CA TYR A 133 1.63 0.63 1.22
C TYR A 133 2.89 1.23 1.86
N ALA A 134 3.90 1.47 1.02
CA ALA A 134 5.20 2.00 1.41
C ALA A 134 5.28 3.47 1.00
N VAL A 135 5.67 4.36 1.92
CA VAL A 135 5.66 5.82 1.70
C VAL A 135 6.94 6.45 2.23
N ASP A 136 7.63 7.22 1.37
CA ASP A 136 8.71 8.11 1.77
C ASP A 136 8.12 9.34 2.49
N LEU A 137 8.41 9.46 3.78
CA LEU A 137 8.00 10.56 4.64
C LEU A 137 9.16 11.49 5.00
N SER A 138 10.27 11.45 4.26
CA SER A 138 11.48 12.23 4.57
C SER A 138 11.27 13.75 4.46
N LYS A 139 10.22 14.20 3.76
CA LYS A 139 9.94 15.62 3.52
C LYS A 139 8.57 16.08 4.04
N ASP A 140 7.83 15.20 4.70
CA ASP A 140 6.45 15.45 5.10
C ASP A 140 6.35 15.40 6.63
N ASP A 141 5.96 16.52 7.25
CA ASP A 141 5.73 16.62 8.71
C ASP A 141 4.34 16.12 9.14
N PHE A 142 3.58 15.56 8.20
CA PHE A 142 2.23 15.08 8.42
C PHE A 142 2.24 13.70 9.08
N THR A 143 1.36 13.49 10.06
CA THR A 143 1.08 12.16 10.63
C THR A 143 -0.10 11.55 9.87
N PRO A 144 0.12 10.53 9.04
CA PRO A 144 -0.94 9.95 8.24
C PRO A 144 -1.90 9.13 9.08
N SER A 145 -3.21 9.27 8.82
CA SER A 145 -4.24 8.44 9.41
C SER A 145 -4.60 7.31 8.46
N VAL A 146 -4.07 6.11 8.71
CA VAL A 146 -4.24 4.93 7.84
C VAL A 146 -4.94 3.82 8.61
N PHE A 147 -5.97 3.23 8.03
CA PHE A 147 -6.75 2.16 8.65
C PHE A 147 -6.80 0.93 7.76
N ASP A 148 -6.97 -0.23 8.39
CA ASP A 148 -7.34 -1.47 7.71
C ASP A 148 -8.86 -1.57 7.67
N ALA A 149 -9.46 -1.75 6.49
CA ALA A 149 -10.91 -1.85 6.34
C ALA A 149 -11.53 -2.94 7.25
N ALA A 150 -10.78 -4.01 7.55
CA ALA A 150 -11.25 -5.09 8.42
C ALA A 150 -11.35 -4.71 9.90
N ASP A 151 -10.65 -3.66 10.34
CA ASP A 151 -10.46 -3.32 11.76
C ASP A 151 -11.00 -1.93 12.14
N VAL A 152 -11.64 -1.20 11.21
CA VAL A 152 -12.16 0.15 11.46
C VAL A 152 -13.31 0.15 12.48
N LEU A 153 -13.16 0.93 13.55
CA LEU A 153 -14.25 1.16 14.51
C LEU A 153 -15.19 2.29 14.03
N PRO A 154 -16.52 2.17 14.26
CA PRO A 154 -17.46 3.27 14.09
C PRO A 154 -17.12 4.45 15.02
N GLY A 155 -17.38 5.68 14.59
CA GLY A 155 -17.36 6.87 15.44
C GLY A 155 -15.97 7.38 15.87
N VAL A 156 -14.88 6.89 15.26
CA VAL A 156 -13.54 7.44 15.49
C VAL A 156 -13.43 8.81 14.83
N SER A 157 -13.16 9.87 15.61
CA SER A 157 -12.82 11.20 15.08
C SER A 157 -11.49 11.11 14.33
N ARG A 158 -11.44 11.62 13.09
CA ARG A 158 -10.29 11.41 12.20
C ARG A 158 -9.71 12.73 11.73
N GLY A 159 -8.46 12.69 11.28
CA GLY A 159 -7.78 13.83 10.68
C GLY A 159 -8.40 14.25 9.34
N GLU A 160 -7.85 15.31 8.76
CA GLU A 160 -8.28 15.87 7.47
C GLU A 160 -8.23 14.84 6.32
N ILE A 161 -7.23 13.94 6.35
CA ILE A 161 -7.05 12.88 5.36
C ILE A 161 -7.09 11.52 6.06
N VAL A 162 -7.99 10.66 5.61
CA VAL A 162 -8.14 9.29 6.10
C VAL A 162 -7.87 8.34 4.95
N THR A 163 -6.88 7.47 5.11
CA THR A 163 -6.58 6.40 4.15
C THR A 163 -7.08 5.08 4.70
N VAL A 164 -7.74 4.29 3.86
CA VAL A 164 -8.18 2.94 4.17
C VAL A 164 -7.50 2.01 3.19
N ILE A 165 -6.79 1.01 3.69
CA ILE A 165 -6.24 -0.08 2.90
C ILE A 165 -6.98 -1.37 3.20
N SER A 166 -7.03 -2.28 2.24
CA SER A 166 -7.57 -3.62 2.46
C SER A 166 -7.06 -4.65 1.46
N ALA A 167 -6.74 -5.84 1.96
CA ALA A 167 -6.50 -7.02 1.14
C ALA A 167 -7.75 -7.57 0.44
N ASP A 168 -8.95 -7.17 0.90
CA ASP A 168 -10.23 -7.66 0.40
C ASP A 168 -11.09 -6.46 -0.09
N PRO A 169 -11.98 -6.63 -1.08
CA PRO A 169 -12.93 -5.58 -1.44
C PRO A 169 -13.77 -5.14 -0.25
N PHE A 170 -14.01 -3.84 -0.11
CA PHE A 170 -14.69 -3.28 1.06
C PHE A 170 -15.69 -2.19 0.69
N THR A 171 -16.58 -1.89 1.63
CA THR A 171 -17.52 -0.77 1.50
C THR A 171 -17.18 0.27 2.55
N MET A 172 -17.06 1.51 2.10
CA MET A 172 -16.81 2.65 2.97
C MET A 172 -18.10 3.44 3.16
N ILE A 173 -18.49 3.61 4.41
CA ILE A 173 -19.64 4.42 4.81
C ILE A 173 -19.12 5.59 5.63
N VAL A 174 -19.46 6.81 5.20
CA VAL A 174 -19.01 8.05 5.83
C VAL A 174 -20.24 8.87 6.18
N ASP A 175 -20.41 9.14 7.48
CA ASP A 175 -21.37 10.11 7.97
C ASP A 175 -20.72 11.49 7.86
N VAL A 176 -21.18 12.30 6.90
CA VAL A 176 -20.65 13.65 6.64
C VAL A 176 -21.64 14.67 7.19
N ASP A 177 -21.18 15.61 8.01
CA ASP A 177 -22.03 16.70 8.47
C ASP A 177 -22.37 17.69 7.33
N THR A 178 -23.31 18.59 7.59
CA THR A 178 -23.76 19.57 6.59
C THR A 178 -22.74 20.64 6.23
N SER A 179 -21.63 20.72 6.96
CA SER A 179 -20.57 21.72 6.79
C SER A 179 -19.30 21.18 6.14
N THR A 180 -19.22 19.86 5.92
CA THR A 180 -18.02 19.17 5.44
C THR A 180 -18.21 18.66 4.02
N VAL A 181 -17.17 18.79 3.21
CA VAL A 181 -17.05 18.15 1.90
C VAL A 181 -16.14 16.94 2.03
N ALA A 182 -16.63 15.77 1.64
CA ALA A 182 -15.84 14.55 1.54
C ALA A 182 -15.42 14.31 0.09
N THR A 183 -14.12 14.27 -0.16
CA THR A 183 -13.54 14.00 -1.48
C THR A 183 -12.80 12.67 -1.45
N VAL A 184 -13.16 11.74 -2.32
CA VAL A 184 -12.60 10.39 -2.34
C VAL A 184 -11.61 10.23 -3.49
N TYR A 185 -10.47 9.61 -3.18
CA TYR A 185 -9.39 9.22 -4.08
C TYR A 185 -9.17 7.72 -3.97
N MET A 186 -8.83 7.06 -5.08
CA MET A 186 -8.46 5.63 -5.11
C MET A 186 -6.93 5.46 -5.01
N THR A 187 -6.31 6.30 -4.18
CA THR A 187 -4.86 6.36 -3.93
C THR A 187 -4.66 6.53 -2.43
N GLY A 188 -3.40 6.51 -1.97
CA GLY A 188 -3.08 6.83 -0.59
C GLY A 188 -3.03 8.34 -0.31
N PHE A 189 -2.77 8.69 0.95
CA PHE A 189 -2.68 10.08 1.42
C PHE A 189 -1.60 10.89 0.70
N ASP A 190 -0.56 10.23 0.19
CA ASP A 190 0.52 10.86 -0.58
C ASP A 190 0.02 11.57 -1.85
N ASN A 191 -1.14 11.15 -2.35
CA ASN A 191 -1.77 11.68 -3.56
C ASN A 191 -3.19 12.22 -3.34
N ALA A 192 -3.74 12.09 -2.13
CA ALA A 192 -5.06 12.60 -1.77
C ALA A 192 -4.97 14.00 -1.15
N VAL A 193 -4.78 15.02 -1.98
CA VAL A 193 -4.61 16.41 -1.52
C VAL A 193 -5.73 17.33 -2.01
N VAL A 194 -6.20 18.22 -1.14
CA VAL A 194 -7.10 19.31 -1.52
C VAL A 194 -6.34 20.28 -2.44
N LYS A 195 -7.02 20.86 -3.43
CA LYS A 195 -6.51 21.91 -4.34
C LYS A 195 -5.61 21.42 -5.49
N GLY A 196 -5.59 20.11 -5.79
CA GLY A 196 -5.06 19.61 -7.07
C GLY A 196 -3.54 19.62 -7.20
N VAL A 197 -2.81 19.73 -6.09
CA VAL A 197 -1.34 19.66 -6.07
C VAL A 197 -0.88 18.23 -5.73
N SER A 198 -1.57 17.22 -6.26
CA SER A 198 -1.12 15.83 -6.13
C SER A 198 0.18 15.68 -6.92
N PRO A 199 1.26 15.14 -6.33
CA PRO A 199 2.53 14.95 -7.03
C PRO A 199 2.36 14.17 -8.35
N ASP A 200 1.44 13.20 -8.35
CA ASP A 200 1.17 12.32 -9.49
C ASP A 200 -0.12 12.66 -10.24
N GLN A 201 -0.70 13.85 -10.01
CA GLN A 201 -1.93 14.35 -10.67
C GLN A 201 -3.13 13.40 -10.56
N CYS A 202 -3.23 12.68 -9.45
CA CYS A 202 -4.34 11.77 -9.18
C CYS A 202 -5.65 12.55 -9.08
N ARG A 203 -6.71 12.02 -9.69
CA ARG A 203 -8.03 12.65 -9.72
C ARG A 203 -8.92 12.07 -8.62
N SER A 204 -9.78 12.91 -8.07
CA SER A 204 -10.85 12.42 -7.22
C SER A 204 -11.81 11.56 -8.06
N VAL A 205 -12.32 10.49 -7.44
CA VAL A 205 -13.34 9.63 -8.04
C VAL A 205 -14.74 10.04 -7.64
N LEU A 206 -14.86 10.71 -6.49
CA LEU A 206 -16.11 11.22 -5.98
C LEU A 206 -15.88 12.45 -5.11
N GLN A 207 -16.84 13.37 -5.15
CA GLN A 207 -16.93 14.48 -4.21
C GLN A 207 -18.39 14.58 -3.75
N ASN A 208 -18.62 14.59 -2.44
CA ASN A 208 -19.94 14.76 -1.84
C ASN A 208 -19.93 15.96 -0.89
N THR A 209 -20.87 16.88 -1.09
CA THR A 209 -20.90 18.20 -0.42
C THR A 209 -22.09 18.37 0.53
N VAL A 210 -22.97 17.37 0.72
CA VAL A 210 -24.23 17.60 1.44
C VAL A 210 -24.69 16.37 2.21
N GLY A 211 -24.72 16.46 3.56
CA GLY A 211 -25.68 15.92 4.54
C GLY A 211 -26.24 14.49 4.40
N GLU A 212 -25.75 13.71 3.46
CA GLU A 212 -26.14 12.35 3.14
C GLU A 212 -24.96 11.43 3.39
N ASN A 213 -25.27 10.25 3.93
CA ASN A 213 -24.27 9.23 4.16
C ASN A 213 -23.65 8.83 2.83
N LEU A 214 -22.34 8.99 2.73
CA LEU A 214 -21.60 8.55 1.58
C LEU A 214 -21.32 7.05 1.70
N SER A 215 -21.82 6.25 0.75
CA SER A 215 -21.57 4.82 0.69
C SER A 215 -20.94 4.45 -0.66
N ILE A 216 -19.71 3.94 -0.63
CA ILE A 216 -18.96 3.55 -1.83
C ILE A 216 -18.41 2.14 -1.67
N GLN A 217 -18.62 1.30 -2.68
CA GLN A 217 -17.92 0.02 -2.79
C GLN A 217 -16.55 0.25 -3.45
N ILE A 218 -15.51 -0.20 -2.77
CA ILE A 218 -14.11 -0.09 -3.17
C ILE A 218 -13.64 -1.50 -3.56
N ASN A 219 -13.34 -1.67 -4.85
CA ASN A 219 -12.80 -2.92 -5.41
C ASN A 219 -11.27 -2.84 -5.60
N GLY A 220 -10.60 -1.93 -4.89
CA GLY A 220 -9.16 -1.71 -4.97
C GLY A 220 -8.50 -1.81 -3.58
N PRO A 221 -7.16 -1.85 -3.54
CA PRO A 221 -6.41 -2.09 -2.31
C PRO A 221 -6.37 -0.89 -1.37
N ILE A 222 -6.72 0.30 -1.86
CA ILE A 222 -6.60 1.57 -1.12
C ILE A 222 -7.67 2.56 -1.55
N ALA A 223 -8.11 3.39 -0.62
CA ALA A 223 -8.82 4.62 -0.87
C ALA A 223 -8.48 5.66 0.19
N SER A 224 -8.47 6.93 -0.18
CA SER A 224 -8.35 8.04 0.77
C SER A 224 -9.56 8.96 0.67
N ILE A 225 -10.03 9.42 1.82
CA ILE A 225 -11.04 10.47 1.94
C ILE A 225 -10.35 11.71 2.48
N VAL A 226 -10.61 12.84 1.84
CA VAL A 226 -10.21 14.15 2.31
C VAL A 226 -11.46 14.92 2.74
N PHE A 227 -11.44 15.40 3.98
CA PHE A 227 -12.49 16.21 4.59
C PHE A 227 -12.06 17.67 4.54
N SER A 228 -12.88 18.54 3.97
CA SER A 228 -12.63 19.98 3.94
C SER A 228 -13.88 20.76 4.30
N ASP A 229 -13.70 21.88 5.00
CA ASP A 229 -14.81 22.78 5.32
C ASP A 229 -15.40 23.40 4.04
N THR A 230 -16.72 23.50 4.00
CA THR A 230 -17.46 24.16 2.90
C THR A 230 -17.13 25.66 2.76
N GLN A 231 -16.54 26.28 3.78
CA GLN A 231 -16.22 27.72 3.79
C GLN A 231 -14.85 28.08 3.21
N GLY A 232 -13.97 27.10 2.96
CA GLY A 232 -12.67 27.29 2.29
C GLY A 232 -11.51 27.73 3.19
#